data_AF-A0A1V5W4V5-F1
#
_entry.id   AF-A0A1V5W4V5-F1
#
_cell.length_a   1.000
_cell.length_b   1.000
_cell.length_c   1.000
_cell.angle_alpha   90.00
_cell.angle_beta   90.00
_cell.angle_gamma   90.00
#
_symmetry.space_group_name_H-M   'P 1'
#
loop_
_entity.id
_entity.type
_entity.pdbx_description
1 polymer ?
#
loop_
_entity_poly.entity_id
_entity_poly.type
_entity_poly.pdbx_seq_one_letter_code
_entity_poly.pdbx_strand_id
1 'polypeptide(L)'
;MGFFVAQGMKEYKEIASKNNGKVAIILQTRNGKKSPAVELAILASSPREFSIKMNELKYFEKAFKEKFEKQDTFTYCRFFPLNEKFDFVDDDYIAVDGRNIKIKKVPYYTGLLDK
;
A
#
# COMPACT_ATOMS: atom_id res chain seq x y z
N MET A 1 -23.03 -13.46 20.81
CA MET A 1 -21.90 -12.51 20.68
C MET A 1 -21.25 -12.74 19.34
N GLY A 2 -21.66 -11.99 18.31
CA GLY A 2 -21.06 -12.09 16.98
C GLY A 2 -19.68 -11.45 17.00
N PHE A 3 -18.63 -12.26 16.89
CA PHE A 3 -17.28 -11.75 16.69
C PHE A 3 -17.30 -10.92 15.41
N PHE A 4 -17.12 -9.60 15.55
CA PHE A 4 -16.79 -8.72 14.44
C PHE A 4 -15.46 -9.21 13.88
N VAL A 5 -15.50 -10.10 12.88
CA VAL A 5 -14.32 -10.42 12.09
C VAL A 5 -14.02 -9.15 11.30
N ALA A 6 -13.05 -8.37 11.78
CA ALA A 6 -12.59 -7.19 11.09
C ALA A 6 -12.28 -7.56 9.63
N GLN A 7 -12.94 -6.90 8.68
CA GLN A 7 -12.61 -7.01 7.26
C GLN A 7 -11.09 -6.83 7.10
N GLY A 8 -10.41 -7.84 6.55
CA GLY A 8 -8.95 -7.86 6.40
C GLY A 8 -8.21 -8.86 7.30
N MET A 9 -8.82 -9.44 8.34
CA MET A 9 -8.14 -10.45 9.18
C MET A 9 -7.81 -11.74 8.41
N LYS A 10 -8.72 -12.21 7.57
CA LYS A 10 -8.53 -13.41 6.76
C LYS A 10 -7.46 -13.18 5.68
N GLU A 11 -7.55 -12.04 5.01
CA GLU A 11 -6.60 -11.60 3.97
C GLU A 11 -5.19 -11.42 4.54
N TYR A 12 -5.07 -10.76 5.70
CA TYR A 12 -3.80 -10.66 6.42
C TYR A 12 -3.20 -12.02 6.71
N LYS A 13 -3.97 -12.96 7.29
CA LYS A 13 -3.44 -14.28 7.66
C LYS A 13 -2.95 -15.06 6.45
N GLU A 14 -3.68 -15.01 5.34
CA GLU A 14 -3.31 -15.71 4.12
C GLU A 14 -1.97 -15.20 3.55
N ILE A 15 -1.80 -13.88 3.50
CA ILE A 15 -0.61 -13.24 2.95
C ILE A 15 0.57 -13.34 3.93
N ALA A 16 0.33 -13.11 5.22
CA ALA A 16 1.36 -13.15 6.25
C ALA A 16 1.98 -14.54 6.39
N SER A 17 1.21 -15.60 6.13
CA SER A 17 1.71 -17.00 6.13
C SER A 17 2.76 -17.25 5.05
N LYS A 18 2.75 -16.48 3.96
CA LYS A 18 3.74 -16.57 2.88
C LYS A 18 5.01 -15.76 3.15
N ASN A 19 4.94 -14.78 4.04
CA ASN A 19 5.90 -13.68 4.20
C ASN A 19 6.36 -13.47 5.66
N ASN A 20 6.58 -14.56 6.40
CA ASN A 20 7.10 -14.53 7.77
C ASN A 20 6.33 -13.61 8.73
N GLY A 21 4.99 -13.61 8.63
CA GLY A 21 4.13 -12.81 9.50
C GLY A 21 4.00 -11.35 9.11
N LYS A 22 4.57 -10.92 7.97
CA LYS A 22 4.45 -9.54 7.46
C LYS A 22 3.61 -9.49 6.19
N VAL A 23 2.94 -8.36 5.97
CA VAL A 23 2.17 -8.08 4.75
C VAL A 23 2.69 -6.79 4.15
N ALA A 24 3.04 -6.80 2.86
CA ALA A 24 3.31 -5.57 2.12
C ALA A 24 2.02 -5.11 1.44
N ILE A 25 1.67 -3.84 1.58
CA ILE A 25 0.60 -3.19 0.82
C ILE A 25 1.28 -2.27 -0.19
N ILE A 26 1.05 -2.52 -1.47
CA ILE A 26 1.61 -1.70 -2.53
C ILE A 26 0.70 -0.49 -2.74
N LEU A 27 1.28 0.70 -2.72
CA LEU A 27 0.66 1.95 -3.13
C LEU A 27 1.29 2.40 -4.45
N GLN A 28 0.47 2.53 -5.48
CA GLN A 28 0.85 3.07 -6.77
C GLN A 28 0.11 4.37 -7.03
N THR A 29 0.85 5.43 -7.30
CA THR A 29 0.29 6.75 -7.61
C THR A 29 0.96 7.34 -8.83
N ARG A 30 0.19 7.99 -9.69
CA ARG A 30 0.71 8.81 -10.78
C ARG A 30 -0.15 10.05 -10.94
N ASN A 31 0.49 11.21 -11.07
CA ASN A 31 -0.18 12.50 -11.20
C ASN A 31 0.06 13.08 -12.61
N GLY A 32 -0.80 12.71 -13.56
CA GLY A 32 -0.71 13.16 -14.94
C GLY A 32 0.48 12.61 -15.72
N LYS A 33 0.55 13.03 -16.99
CA LYS A 33 1.54 12.50 -17.95
C LYS A 33 2.98 12.90 -17.63
N LYS A 34 3.17 14.06 -17.00
CA LYS A 34 4.49 14.65 -16.72
C LYS A 34 5.15 14.08 -15.45
N SER A 35 4.38 13.64 -14.46
CA SER A 35 4.94 13.08 -13.24
C SER A 35 5.17 11.57 -13.40
N PRO A 36 6.32 11.04 -12.92
CA PRO A 36 6.59 9.61 -12.95
C PRO A 36 5.60 8.86 -12.04
N ALA A 37 5.32 7.61 -12.39
CA ALA A 37 4.61 6.71 -11.49
C ALA A 37 5.48 6.44 -10.26
N VAL A 38 4.88 6.55 -9.08
CA VAL A 38 5.50 6.25 -7.80
C VAL A 38 4.90 4.95 -7.28
N GLU A 39 5.76 4.01 -6.92
CA GLU A 39 5.39 2.75 -6.30
C GLU A 39 6.07 2.63 -4.93
N LEU A 40 5.28 2.36 -3.90
CA LEU A 40 5.73 2.29 -2.52
C LEU A 40 5.15 1.06 -1.83
N ALA A 41 5.96 0.45 -0.96
CA ALA A 41 5.56 -0.64 -0.10
C ALA A 41 5.26 -0.13 1.31
N ILE A 42 4.10 -0.50 1.84
CA ILE A 42 3.65 -0.17 3.18
C ILE A 42 3.51 -1.48 3.95
N LEU A 43 4.40 -1.72 4.90
CA LEU A 43 4.47 -2.99 5.62
C LEU A 43 3.49 -3.02 6.78
N ALA A 44 2.80 -4.12 7.02
CA ALA A 44 2.02 -4.35 8.22
C ALA A 44 2.53 -5.62 8.90
N SER A 45 2.78 -5.54 10.21
CA SER A 45 3.32 -6.65 11.01
C SER A 45 2.25 -7.25 11.94
N SER A 46 1.02 -6.71 11.91
CA SER A 46 -0.11 -7.27 12.64
C SER A 46 -1.42 -7.08 11.88
N PRO A 47 -2.46 -7.89 12.15
CA PRO A 47 -3.78 -7.71 11.54
C PRO A 47 -4.37 -6.33 11.83
N ARG A 48 -4.14 -5.80 13.03
CA ARG A 48 -4.61 -4.47 13.44
C ARG A 48 -3.93 -3.38 12.62
N GLU A 49 -2.61 -3.46 12.49
CA GLU A 49 -1.81 -2.52 11.71
C GLU A 49 -2.20 -2.57 10.22
N PHE A 50 -2.47 -3.77 9.70
CA PHE A 50 -2.98 -3.96 8.35
C PHE A 50 -4.31 -3.26 8.13
N SER A 51 -5.29 -3.45 9.01
CA SER A 51 -6.59 -2.76 8.91
C SER A 51 -6.46 -1.24 9.02
N ILE A 52 -5.57 -0.73 9.88
CA ILE A 52 -5.28 0.70 9.99
C ILE A 52 -4.72 1.23 8.66
N LYS A 53 -3.66 0.59 8.15
CA LYS A 53 -2.98 1.02 6.91
C LYS A 53 -3.91 0.97 5.69
N MET A 54 -4.76 -0.07 5.60
CA MET A 54 -5.78 -0.16 4.55
C MET A 54 -6.81 0.97 4.63
N ASN A 55 -7.22 1.38 5.84
CA ASN A 55 -8.14 2.51 6.01
C ASN A 55 -7.47 3.85 5.70
N GLU A 56 -6.21 4.05 6.11
CA GLU A 56 -5.43 5.24 5.76
C GLU A 56 -5.27 5.36 4.24
N LEU A 57 -5.03 4.25 3.55
CA LEU A 57 -4.93 4.20 2.09
C LEU A 57 -6.26 4.50 1.40
N LYS A 58 -7.38 4.02 1.93
CA LYS A 58 -8.73 4.41 1.43
C LYS A 58 -8.96 5.91 1.57
N TYR A 59 -8.58 6.49 2.71
CA TYR A 59 -8.70 7.93 2.93
C TYR A 59 -7.80 8.72 1.97
N PHE A 60 -6.55 8.26 1.77
CA PHE A 60 -5.63 8.86 0.82
C PHE A 60 -6.14 8.76 -0.63
N GLU A 61 -6.65 7.60 -1.03
CA GLU A 61 -7.25 7.42 -2.36
C GLU A 61 -8.42 8.37 -2.57
N LYS A 62 -9.29 8.53 -1.56
CA LYS A 62 -10.40 9.49 -1.62
C LYS A 62 -9.88 10.93 -1.80
N ALA A 63 -8.91 11.35 -0.98
CA ALA A 63 -8.32 12.68 -1.09
C ALA A 63 -7.63 12.92 -2.45
N PHE A 64 -6.99 11.88 -3.02
CA PHE A 64 -6.43 11.92 -4.37
C PHE A 64 -7.53 12.18 -5.41
N LYS A 65 -8.64 11.44 -5.33
CA LYS A 65 -9.79 11.59 -6.26
C LYS A 65 -10.46 12.96 -6.13
N GLU A 66 -10.52 13.50 -4.92
CA GLU A 66 -11.03 14.87 -4.67
C GLU A 66 -10.10 15.95 -5.25
N LYS A 67 -8.78 15.76 -5.19
CA LYS A 67 -7.80 16.69 -5.78
C LYS A 67 -7.74 16.59 -7.31
N PHE A 68 -7.91 15.38 -7.86
CA PHE A 68 -7.80 15.08 -9.29
C PHE A 68 -9.13 14.52 -9.83
N GLU A 69 -10.06 15.42 -10.18
CA GLU A 69 -11.40 15.08 -10.68
C GLU A 69 -11.39 14.15 -11.91
N LYS A 70 -10.36 14.28 -12.77
CA LYS A 70 -10.17 13.41 -13.93
C LYS A 70 -9.13 12.34 -13.63
N GLN A 71 -9.60 11.11 -13.49
CA GLN A 71 -8.74 9.93 -13.46
C GLN A 71 -8.63 9.35 -14.87
N ASP A 72 -7.39 9.14 -15.31
CA ASP A 72 -7.07 8.64 -16.64
C ASP A 72 -5.90 7.64 -16.53
N THR A 73 -5.39 7.15 -17.66
CA THR A 73 -4.29 6.19 -17.69
C THR A 73 -2.99 6.73 -17.07
N PHE A 74 -2.86 8.05 -16.96
CA PHE A 74 -1.72 8.77 -16.39
C PHE A 74 -2.02 9.41 -15.03
N THR A 75 -3.28 9.46 -14.59
CA THR A 75 -3.69 10.04 -13.31
C THR A 75 -4.46 9.02 -12.48
N TYR A 76 -3.77 8.35 -11.55
CA TYR A 76 -4.36 7.29 -10.75
C TYR A 76 -3.73 7.19 -9.35
N CYS A 77 -4.54 6.68 -8.41
CA CYS A 77 -4.10 6.20 -7.11
C CYS A 77 -4.72 4.83 -6.89
N ARG A 78 -3.90 3.82 -6.64
CA ARG A 78 -4.33 2.44 -6.41
C ARG A 78 -3.51 1.84 -5.30
N PHE A 79 -4.12 1.00 -4.50
CA PHE A 79 -3.40 0.23 -3.49
C PHE A 79 -3.96 -1.18 -3.42
N PHE A 80 -3.09 -2.14 -3.11
CA PHE A 80 -3.46 -3.54 -2.98
C PHE A 80 -2.49 -4.27 -2.06
N PRO A 81 -2.96 -5.26 -1.29
CA PRO A 81 -2.08 -6.11 -0.52
C PRO A 81 -1.33 -7.06 -1.46
N LEU A 82 -0.02 -7.18 -1.28
CA LEU A 82 0.84 -8.04 -2.09
C LEU A 82 0.65 -9.50 -1.68
N ASN A 83 0.00 -10.29 -2.53
CA ASN A 83 -0.23 -11.73 -2.27
C ASN A 83 0.88 -12.63 -2.82
N GLU A 84 2.11 -12.12 -2.87
CA GLU A 84 3.30 -12.79 -3.40
C GLU A 84 4.37 -12.87 -2.32
N LYS A 85 5.36 -13.75 -2.51
CA LYS A 85 6.52 -13.80 -1.63
C LYS A 85 7.40 -12.58 -1.89
N PHE A 86 7.87 -11.94 -0.84
CA PHE A 86 8.82 -10.85 -0.94
C PHE A 86 9.92 -11.01 0.11
N ASP A 87 11.11 -10.54 -0.25
CA ASP A 87 12.28 -10.55 0.62
C ASP A 87 12.65 -9.12 1.00
N PHE A 88 13.19 -8.96 2.20
CA PHE A 88 13.79 -7.69 2.61
C PHE A 88 15.19 -7.61 2.01
N VAL A 89 15.42 -6.61 1.17
CA VAL A 89 16.76 -6.34 0.61
C VAL A 89 17.55 -5.48 1.59
N ASP A 90 16.91 -4.43 2.10
CA ASP A 90 17.42 -3.49 3.08
C ASP A 90 16.28 -2.98 3.96
N ASP A 91 16.58 -2.17 4.97
CA ASP A 91 15.56 -1.50 5.79
C ASP A 91 14.61 -0.60 4.98
N ASP A 92 15.02 -0.20 3.76
CA ASP A 92 14.29 0.72 2.89
C ASP A 92 13.64 0.06 1.67
N TYR A 93 13.86 -1.24 1.41
CA TYR A 93 13.38 -1.89 0.19
C TYR A 93 12.91 -3.33 0.40
N ILE A 94 11.82 -3.70 -0.29
CA ILE A 94 11.42 -5.09 -0.49
C ILE A 94 11.71 -5.51 -1.94
N ALA A 95 12.15 -6.74 -2.15
CA ALA A 95 12.27 -7.37 -3.46
C ALA A 95 11.03 -8.21 -3.75
N VAL A 96 10.43 -7.99 -4.92
CA VAL A 96 9.30 -8.75 -5.46
C VAL A 96 9.62 -9.09 -6.91
N ASP A 97 9.76 -10.37 -7.24
CA ASP A 97 10.07 -10.85 -8.60
C ASP A 97 11.22 -10.08 -9.29
N GLY A 98 12.32 -9.86 -8.55
CA GLY A 98 13.49 -9.13 -9.06
C GLY A 98 13.32 -7.61 -9.17
N ARG A 99 12.19 -7.04 -8.72
CA ARG A 99 11.97 -5.59 -8.61
C ARG A 99 12.10 -5.12 -7.17
N ASN A 100 12.83 -4.02 -6.97
CA ASN A 100 12.99 -3.40 -5.67
C ASN A 100 11.94 -2.30 -5.47
N ILE A 101 11.06 -2.48 -4.49
CA ILE A 101 10.03 -1.52 -4.14
C ILE A 101 10.43 -0.82 -2.85
N LYS A 102 10.41 0.52 -2.87
CA LYS A 102 10.80 1.33 -1.71
C LYS A 102 9.74 1.25 -0.60
N ILE A 103 10.19 0.99 0.63
CA ILE A 103 9.36 0.98 1.82
C ILE A 103 9.06 2.42 2.25
N LYS A 104 7.77 2.73 2.43
CA LYS A 104 7.34 4.01 3.02
C LYS A 104 7.38 3.90 4.54
N LYS A 105 8.41 4.49 5.16
CA LYS A 105 8.60 4.52 6.62
C LYS A 105 7.77 5.56 7.37
N VAL A 106 7.28 6.60 6.69
CA VAL A 106 6.59 7.75 7.33
C VAL A 106 5.07 7.51 7.37
N PRO A 107 4.38 7.72 8.51
CA PRO A 107 2.95 7.45 8.69
C PRO A 107 2.02 8.34 7.86
N TYR A 108 2.52 9.45 7.32
CA TYR A 108 1.70 10.39 6.55
C TYR A 108 2.15 10.45 5.08
N TYR A 109 1.18 10.35 4.17
CA TYR A 109 1.34 10.50 2.72
C TYR A 109 1.56 11.96 2.28
N THR A 110 1.83 12.85 3.23
CA THR A 110 2.11 14.28 3.02
C THR A 110 3.17 14.44 1.94
N GLY A 111 2.85 15.24 0.92
CA GLY A 111 3.72 15.51 -0.22
C GLY A 111 3.64 14.51 -1.39
N LEU A 112 2.86 13.42 -1.32
CA LEU A 112 2.57 12.61 -2.52
C LEU A 112 1.56 13.27 -3.45
N LEU A 113 0.70 14.14 -2.90
CA LEU A 113 -0.27 14.90 -3.68
C LEU A 113 0.29 16.22 -4.22
N ASP A 114 1.41 16.71 -3.66
CA ASP A 114 1.98 18.04 -3.96
C ASP A 114 3.16 17.97 -4.94
N LYS A 115 3.49 16.78 -5.44
CA LYS A 115 4.47 16.55 -6.52
C LYS A 115 3.79 16.25 -7.85
#